data_AF-A0A847GWM6-F1
#
_entry.id   AF-A0A847GWM6-F1
#
_cell.length_a   1.000
_cell.length_b   1.000
_cell.length_c   1.000
_cell.angle_alpha   90.00
_cell.angle_beta   90.00
_cell.angle_gamma   90.00
#
_symmetry.space_group_name_H-M   'P 1'
#
loop_
_entity.id
_entity.type
_entity.pdbx_description
1 polymer ?
#
loop_
_entity_poly.entity_id
_entity_poly.type
_entity_poly.pdbx_seq_one_letter_code
_entity_poly.pdbx_strand_id
1 'polypeptide(L)'
;MAETFNQAIERIDRENAERAKRELLKIQLFEVLSGPQTNGSKKLVVEADGPLPGNRFRYDGRVHDMRPVPWKLLAALWERDERNMHDVEEEVWEVGGGSQLKDAMHDLKDFLQSIGYPRYVSKARRSDSLVWKAF
;
A
#
# COMPACT_ATOMS: atom_id res chain seq x y z
N MET A 1 -29.49 13.83 -60.31
CA MET A 1 -30.62 13.88 -59.35
C MET A 1 -29.99 14.23 -58.01
N ALA A 2 -30.23 15.43 -57.49
CA ALA A 2 -29.53 15.96 -56.32
C ALA A 2 -29.99 15.23 -55.04
N GLU A 3 -29.05 14.75 -54.24
CA GLU A 3 -29.30 14.21 -52.89
C GLU A 3 -29.93 15.32 -52.04
N THR A 4 -31.07 15.05 -51.42
CA THR A 4 -31.76 16.07 -50.61
C THR A 4 -31.06 16.23 -49.27
N PHE A 5 -31.07 17.45 -48.71
CA PHE A 5 -30.42 17.76 -47.43
C PHE A 5 -30.81 16.79 -46.29
N ASN A 6 -32.05 16.29 -46.30
CA ASN A 6 -32.51 15.30 -45.33
C ASN A 6 -31.83 13.92 -45.51
N GLN A 7 -31.57 13.47 -46.74
CA GLN A 7 -30.83 12.23 -46.99
C GLN A 7 -29.35 12.33 -46.56
N ALA A 8 -28.75 13.52 -46.67
CA ALA A 8 -27.39 13.76 -46.20
C ALA A 8 -27.29 13.70 -44.66
N ILE A 9 -28.27 14.24 -43.93
CA ILE A 9 -28.30 14.17 -42.46
C ILE A 9 -28.46 12.73 -41.98
N GLU A 10 -29.40 11.96 -42.55
CA GLU A 10 -29.61 10.57 -42.16
C GLU A 10 -28.36 9.69 -42.40
N ARG A 11 -27.57 10.03 -43.43
CA ARG A 11 -26.31 9.34 -43.73
C ARG A 11 -25.23 9.65 -42.69
N ILE A 12 -25.12 10.90 -42.25
CA ILE A 12 -24.18 11.33 -41.21
C ILE A 12 -24.53 10.72 -39.85
N ASP A 13 -25.81 10.71 -39.48
CA ASP A 13 -26.28 10.06 -38.25
C ASP A 13 -25.97 8.56 -38.25
N ARG A 14 -26.17 7.89 -39.39
CA ARG A 14 -25.86 6.46 -39.53
C ARG A 14 -24.36 6.19 -39.45
N GLU A 15 -23.53 7.03 -40.05
CA GLU A 15 -22.06 6.91 -39.97
C GLU A 15 -21.54 7.16 -38.55
N ASN A 16 -22.08 8.14 -37.84
CA ASN A 16 -21.74 8.43 -36.45
C ASN A 16 -22.16 7.29 -35.52
N ALA A 17 -23.36 6.71 -35.72
CA ALA A 17 -23.83 5.56 -34.96
C ALA A 17 -22.94 4.32 -35.19
N GLU A 18 -22.51 4.07 -36.43
CA GLU A 18 -21.58 2.97 -36.75
C GLU A 18 -20.18 3.21 -36.16
N ARG A 19 -19.72 4.46 -36.12
CA ARG A 19 -18.45 4.83 -35.49
C ARG A 19 -18.50 4.60 -33.97
N ALA A 20 -19.59 5.02 -33.32
CA ALA A 20 -19.80 4.78 -31.89
C ALA A 20 -19.86 3.28 -31.55
N LYS A 21 -20.55 2.47 -32.37
CA LYS A 21 -20.57 1.00 -32.20
C LYS A 21 -19.18 0.38 -32.31
N ARG A 22 -18.35 0.85 -33.25
CA ARG A 22 -16.96 0.36 -33.41
C ARG A 22 -16.07 0.75 -32.22
N GLU A 23 -16.28 1.91 -31.62
CA GLU A 23 -15.56 2.32 -30.41
C GLU A 23 -15.99 1.52 -29.18
N LEU A 24 -17.30 1.28 -29.01
CA LEU A 24 -17.80 0.39 -27.96
C LEU A 24 -17.27 -1.04 -28.11
N LEU A 25 -17.22 -1.57 -29.35
CA LEU A 25 -16.61 -2.88 -29.63
C LEU A 25 -15.12 -2.92 -29.28
N LYS A 26 -14.36 -1.83 -29.47
CA LYS A 26 -12.94 -1.76 -29.04
C LYS A 26 -12.79 -1.76 -27.53
N ILE A 27 -13.65 -1.04 -26.81
CA ILE A 27 -13.66 -1.04 -25.33
C ILE A 27 -13.99 -2.46 -24.84
N GLN A 28 -14.99 -3.11 -25.43
CA GLN A 28 -15.40 -4.46 -25.05
C GLN A 28 -14.33 -5.51 -25.39
N LEU A 29 -13.62 -5.37 -26.53
CA LEU A 29 -12.49 -6.25 -26.86
C LEU A 29 -11.31 -6.04 -25.91
N PHE A 30 -11.09 -4.81 -25.43
CA PHE A 30 -10.09 -4.50 -24.42
C PHE A 30 -10.46 -5.11 -23.05
N GLU A 31 -11.74 -5.13 -22.66
CA GLU A 31 -12.21 -5.83 -21.45
C GLU A 31 -12.14 -7.35 -21.57
N VAL A 32 -12.37 -7.94 -22.76
CA VAL A 32 -12.23 -9.39 -22.99
C VAL A 32 -10.75 -9.82 -22.99
N LEU A 33 -9.85 -9.02 -23.56
CA LEU A 33 -8.40 -9.25 -23.48
C LEU A 33 -7.84 -8.93 -22.08
N SER A 34 -8.49 -8.02 -21.35
CA SER A 34 -8.25 -7.74 -19.92
C SER A 34 -9.20 -8.56 -19.04
N GLY A 35 -9.43 -9.82 -19.42
CA GLY A 35 -10.38 -10.70 -18.75
C GLY A 35 -10.21 -10.71 -17.23
N PRO A 36 -11.25 -11.10 -16.46
CA PRO A 36 -11.15 -11.22 -15.02
C PRO A 36 -9.98 -12.15 -14.71
N GLN A 37 -8.91 -11.62 -14.09
CA GLN A 37 -7.78 -12.42 -13.61
C GLN A 37 -8.29 -13.42 -12.56
N THR A 38 -8.80 -14.53 -13.06
CA THR A 38 -9.32 -15.67 -12.34
C THR A 38 -8.77 -16.91 -13.04
N ASN A 39 -7.46 -17.13 -12.90
CA ASN A 39 -6.85 -18.42 -12.59
C ASN A 39 -5.34 -18.45 -12.89
N GLY A 40 -4.58 -18.94 -11.92
CA GLY A 40 -3.63 -20.02 -12.23
C GLY A 40 -2.16 -19.66 -12.44
N SER A 41 -1.76 -18.39 -12.38
CA SER A 41 -0.39 -18.12 -11.94
C SER A 41 -0.44 -18.04 -10.42
N LYS A 42 0.04 -19.06 -9.71
CA LYS A 42 0.76 -18.79 -8.45
C LYS A 42 2.00 -17.96 -8.83
N LYS A 43 1.80 -16.74 -9.30
CA LYS A 43 2.65 -15.64 -8.90
C LYS A 43 2.50 -15.73 -7.40
N LEU A 44 3.50 -16.28 -6.73
CA LEU A 44 3.74 -15.93 -5.34
C LEU A 44 3.74 -14.40 -5.38
N VAL A 45 2.57 -13.81 -5.16
CA VAL A 45 2.50 -12.47 -4.63
C VAL A 45 3.21 -12.69 -3.32
N VAL A 46 4.53 -12.46 -3.35
CA VAL A 46 5.33 -12.33 -2.15
C VAL A 46 4.69 -11.10 -1.53
N GLU A 47 3.65 -11.35 -0.72
CA GLU A 47 2.94 -10.30 -0.04
C GLU A 47 4.01 -9.58 0.75
N ALA A 48 4.24 -8.30 0.43
CA ALA A 48 5.33 -7.55 1.01
C ALA A 48 5.25 -7.63 2.53
N ASP A 49 6.40 -7.85 3.17
CA ASP A 49 6.49 -7.78 4.63
C ASP A 49 6.01 -6.39 5.07
N GLY A 50 5.31 -6.35 6.20
CA GLY A 50 4.82 -5.06 6.68
C GLY A 50 3.70 -5.11 7.72
N PRO A 51 3.42 -3.94 8.31
CA PRO A 51 2.33 -3.76 9.25
C PRO A 51 1.00 -3.92 8.50
N LEU A 52 0.17 -4.81 9.03
CA LEU A 52 -1.20 -5.06 8.59
C LEU A 52 -2.21 -4.43 9.55
N PRO A 53 -3.39 -4.03 9.08
CA PRO A 53 -4.44 -3.49 9.94
C PRO A 53 -4.86 -4.51 11.01
N GLY A 54 -5.18 -4.00 12.20
CA GLY A 54 -5.56 -4.80 13.37
C GLY A 54 -4.38 -5.25 14.22
N ASN A 55 -3.32 -4.43 14.33
CA ASN A 55 -2.12 -4.71 15.13
C ASN A 55 -1.36 -5.97 14.71
N ARG A 56 -1.30 -6.24 13.40
CA ARG A 56 -0.66 -7.44 12.85
C ARG A 56 0.58 -7.05 12.05
N PHE A 57 1.56 -7.94 11.99
CA PHE A 57 2.77 -7.76 11.21
C PHE A 57 3.04 -8.99 10.36
N ARG A 58 3.23 -8.79 9.06
CA ARG A 58 3.62 -9.85 8.14
C ARG A 58 5.13 -9.90 7.99
N TYR A 59 5.70 -11.07 8.23
CA TYR A 59 7.11 -11.34 7.97
C TYR A 59 7.30 -12.79 7.52
N ASP A 60 8.10 -13.01 6.48
CA ASP A 60 8.44 -14.35 5.97
C ASP A 60 7.18 -15.20 5.66
N GLY A 61 6.15 -14.55 5.11
CA GLY A 61 4.87 -15.18 4.79
C GLY A 61 4.01 -15.56 6.01
N ARG A 62 4.40 -15.19 7.22
CA ARG A 62 3.63 -15.39 8.47
C ARG A 62 3.06 -14.09 8.97
N VAL A 63 1.89 -14.17 9.61
CA VAL A 63 1.26 -13.02 10.27
C VAL A 63 1.40 -13.19 11.77
N HIS A 64 1.93 -12.17 12.42
CA HIS A 64 2.21 -12.11 13.84
C HIS A 64 1.36 -11.02 14.48
N ASP A 65 0.64 -11.36 15.54
CA ASP A 65 -0.10 -10.38 16.34
C ASP A 65 0.82 -9.60 17.26
N MET A 66 0.58 -8.30 17.37
CA MET A 66 1.40 -7.37 18.15
C MET A 66 0.52 -6.53 19.07
N ARG A 67 1.14 -5.99 20.14
CA ARG A 67 0.48 -4.97 20.96
C ARG A 67 0.23 -3.70 20.14
N PRO A 68 -0.85 -2.94 20.43
CA PRO A 68 -1.23 -1.76 19.64
C PRO A 68 -0.12 -0.69 19.54
N VAL A 69 0.58 -0.44 20.64
CA VAL A 69 1.61 0.62 20.71
C VAL A 69 2.85 0.27 19.87
N PRO A 70 3.50 -0.89 20.04
CA PRO A 70 4.58 -1.33 19.16
C PRO A 70 4.16 -1.39 17.68
N TRP A 71 2.92 -1.76 17.39
CA TRP A 71 2.42 -1.78 16.01
C TRP A 71 2.31 -0.38 15.41
N LYS A 72 1.76 0.59 16.15
CA LYS A 72 1.71 1.98 15.69
C LYS A 72 3.10 2.54 15.45
N LEU A 73 4.05 2.26 16.35
CA LEU A 73 5.45 2.65 16.19
C LEU A 73 6.08 2.03 14.94
N LEU A 74 5.82 0.75 14.71
CA LEU A 74 6.27 0.04 13.52
C LEU A 74 5.66 0.65 12.25
N ALA A 75 4.36 0.91 12.25
CA ALA A 75 3.65 1.52 11.12
C ALA A 75 4.18 2.92 10.79
N ALA A 76 4.51 3.73 11.81
CA ALA A 76 5.11 5.04 11.63
C ALA A 76 6.52 4.97 11.01
N LEU A 77 7.28 3.90 11.26
CA LEU A 77 8.66 3.74 10.80
C LEU A 77 8.80 2.84 9.56
N TRP A 78 7.72 2.19 9.14
CA TRP A 78 7.75 1.28 8.00
C TRP A 78 8.05 2.05 6.71
N GLU A 79 8.92 1.48 5.86
CA GLU A 79 9.42 2.11 4.62
C GLU A 79 10.21 3.42 4.81
N ARG A 80 10.61 3.76 6.04
CA ARG A 80 11.39 4.97 6.35
C ARG A 80 12.68 4.61 7.08
N ASP A 81 13.83 4.98 6.52
CA ASP A 81 15.13 4.67 7.12
C ASP A 81 15.44 5.49 8.37
N GLU A 82 14.96 6.74 8.41
CA GLU A 82 15.15 7.67 9.52
C GLU A 82 13.90 8.54 9.72
N ARG A 83 13.50 8.76 10.98
CA ARG A 83 12.42 9.67 11.38
C ARG A 83 12.77 10.42 12.65
N ASN A 84 12.26 11.64 12.82
CA ASN A 84 12.39 12.37 14.08
C ASN A 84 11.56 11.70 15.18
N MET A 85 12.11 11.67 16.38
CA MET A 85 11.52 11.07 17.57
C MET A 85 10.20 11.75 17.96
N HIS A 86 10.16 13.09 17.93
CA HIS A 86 8.97 13.85 18.30
C HIS A 86 7.83 13.69 17.31
N ASP A 87 8.13 13.66 16.00
CA ASP A 87 7.11 13.39 14.97
C ASP A 87 6.48 12.00 15.16
N VAL A 88 7.31 11.01 15.50
CA VAL A 88 6.84 9.64 15.75
C VAL A 88 6.05 9.55 17.06
N GLU A 89 6.45 10.28 18.10
CA GLU A 89 5.69 10.36 19.36
C GLU A 89 4.31 10.97 19.14
N GLU A 90 4.24 12.07 18.40
CA GLU A 90 2.97 12.73 18.05
C GLU A 90 2.08 11.82 17.19
N GLU A 91 2.65 11.09 16.22
CA GLU A 91 1.87 10.18 15.37
C GLU A 91 1.33 8.96 16.13
N VAL A 92 2.07 8.45 17.11
CA VAL A 92 1.70 7.23 17.87
C VAL A 92 0.77 7.54 19.05
N TRP A 93 1.01 8.63 19.77
CA TRP A 93 0.30 8.99 21.00
C TRP A 93 -0.51 10.29 20.93
N GLU A 94 -0.40 11.10 19.88
CA GLU A 94 -1.13 12.38 19.69
C GLU A 94 -0.83 13.46 20.76
N VAL A 95 -0.02 13.13 21.76
CA VAL A 95 0.46 14.00 22.84
C VAL A 95 1.91 13.64 23.13
N GLY A 96 2.78 14.65 23.25
CA GLY A 96 4.21 14.47 23.47
C GLY A 96 4.52 13.56 24.67
N GLY A 97 4.92 12.32 24.38
CA GLY A 97 5.01 11.21 25.34
C GLY A 97 6.44 10.68 25.51
N GLY A 98 7.35 11.53 25.97
CA GLY A 98 8.81 11.27 26.01
C GLY A 98 9.27 10.00 26.73
N SER A 99 8.51 9.48 27.70
CA SER A 99 8.85 8.25 28.42
C SER A 99 8.28 6.98 27.78
N GLN A 100 7.18 7.08 27.04
CA GLN A 100 6.46 5.92 26.50
C GLN A 100 7.13 5.36 25.24
N LEU A 101 7.85 6.20 24.50
CA LEU A 101 8.54 5.78 23.29
C LEU A 101 9.65 4.77 23.58
N LYS A 102 10.43 4.97 24.65
CA LYS A 102 11.53 4.07 24.99
C LYS A 102 11.03 2.66 25.30
N ASP A 103 9.94 2.56 26.05
CA ASP A 103 9.30 1.28 26.38
C ASP A 103 8.70 0.63 25.13
N ALA A 104 8.02 1.40 24.28
CA ALA A 104 7.50 0.93 23.01
C ALA A 104 8.60 0.44 22.05
N MET A 105 9.76 1.11 22.01
CA MET A 105 10.92 0.67 21.23
C MET A 105 11.51 -0.63 21.77
N HIS A 106 11.58 -0.79 23.10
CA HIS A 106 12.03 -2.03 23.73
C HIS A 106 11.08 -3.18 23.39
N ASP A 107 9.78 -2.95 23.56
CA ASP A 107 8.72 -3.90 23.23
C ASP A 107 8.73 -4.30 21.75
N LEU A 108 8.93 -3.32 20.85
CA LEU A 108 9.05 -3.57 19.41
C LEU A 108 10.31 -4.37 19.10
N LYS A 109 11.44 -4.04 19.72
CA LYS A 109 12.70 -4.78 19.54
C LYS A 109 12.55 -6.24 19.99
N ASP A 110 12.00 -6.49 21.18
CA ASP A 110 11.78 -7.85 21.69
C ASP A 110 10.86 -8.64 20.74
N PHE A 111 9.80 -8.01 20.25
CA PHE A 111 8.91 -8.63 19.27
C PHE A 111 9.63 -8.98 17.98
N LEU A 112 10.32 -8.03 17.35
CA LEU A 112 11.07 -8.24 16.10
C LEU A 112 12.14 -9.32 16.26
N GLN A 113 12.81 -9.35 17.42
CA GLN A 113 13.77 -10.40 17.76
C GLN A 113 13.09 -11.77 17.88
N SER A 114 11.90 -11.84 18.48
CA SER A 114 11.17 -13.10 18.67
C SER A 114 10.74 -13.76 17.36
N ILE A 115 10.45 -12.95 16.33
CA ILE A 115 10.03 -13.42 15.01
C ILE A 115 11.22 -13.60 14.03
N GLY A 116 12.45 -13.30 14.47
CA GLY A 116 13.66 -13.43 13.66
C GLY A 116 13.84 -12.32 12.61
N TYR A 117 13.20 -11.16 12.78
CA TYR A 117 13.38 -10.03 11.86
C TYR A 117 14.82 -9.48 11.98
N PRO A 118 15.51 -9.13 10.88
CA PRO A 118 16.95 -8.83 10.91
C PRO A 118 17.29 -7.41 11.40
N ARG A 119 16.30 -6.53 11.56
CA ARG A 119 16.51 -5.13 11.95
C ARG A 119 15.70 -4.77 13.20
N TYR A 120 16.12 -3.75 13.94
CA TYR A 120 15.36 -3.17 15.05
C TYR A 120 15.46 -1.65 15.03
N VAL A 121 14.48 -1.01 15.66
CA VAL A 121 14.42 0.45 15.78
C VAL A 121 15.28 0.90 16.97
N SER A 122 16.16 1.87 16.75
CA SER A 122 17.02 2.45 17.79
C SER A 122 17.18 3.94 17.60
N LYS A 123 17.45 4.65 18.70
CA LYS A 123 17.90 6.05 18.64
C LYS A 123 19.26 6.16 17.92
N ALA A 124 19.41 7.18 17.09
CA ALA A 124 20.68 7.58 16.51
C ALA A 124 21.61 8.18 17.58
N ARG A 125 22.94 8.00 17.45
CA ARG A 125 23.90 8.32 18.52
C ARG A 125 23.98 9.81 18.89
N ARG A 126 23.55 10.72 18.00
CA ARG A 126 23.73 12.19 18.15
C ARG A 126 22.53 13.01 17.67
N SER A 127 21.39 12.37 17.45
CA SER A 127 20.17 13.06 17.02
C SER A 127 18.97 12.47 17.74
N ASP A 128 17.90 13.25 17.80
CA ASP A 128 16.57 12.79 18.18
C ASP A 128 15.89 12.12 16.97
N SER A 129 16.64 11.27 16.25
CA SER A 129 16.12 10.46 15.16
C SER A 129 16.07 8.99 15.56
N LEU A 130 15.02 8.30 15.13
CA LEU A 130 14.88 6.86 15.14
C LEU A 130 15.38 6.31 13.80
N VAL A 131 16.22 5.30 13.88
CA VAL A 131 16.80 4.62 12.71
C VAL A 131 16.69 3.11 12.85
N TRP A 132 16.63 2.43 11.72
CA TRP A 132 16.71 0.97 11.65
C TRP A 132 18.15 0.49 11.73
N LYS A 133 18.46 -0.38 12.68
CA LYS A 133 19.78 -1.03 12.84
C LYS A 133 19.65 -2.53 12.66
N ALA A 134 20.71 -3.19 12.19
CA ALA A 134 20.79 -4.65 12.25
C ALA A 134 21.00 -5.10 13.70
N PHE A 135 20.40 -6.24 14.08
CA PHE A 135 20.57 -6.89 15.41
C PHE A 135 22.03 -7.14 15.77
#